data_AF-A0A946CX73-F1
#
_entry.id   AF-A0A946CX73-F1
#
_cell.length_a   1.000
_cell.length_b   1.000
_cell.length_c   1.000
_cell.angle_alpha   90.00
_cell.angle_beta   90.00
_cell.angle_gamma   90.00
#
_symmetry.space_group_name_H-M   'P 1'
#
loop_
_entity.id
_entity.type
_entity.pdbx_description
1 polymer ?
#
loop_
_entity_poly.entity_id
_entity_poly.type
_entity_poly.pdbx_seq_one_letter_code
_entity_poly.pdbx_strand_id
1 'polypeptide(L)' 'MALKNYITPSGMKRLKDEALNLLDVERPELVKVIHWAASNGDRSENGDYIYGKKRLREIDKRIRLLTKKLDSA' A
#
# COMPACT_ATOMS: atom_id res chain seq x y z
N MET A 1 -16.69 -22.29 6.58
CA MET A 1 -15.61 -23.10 7.16
C MET A 1 -14.33 -22.28 7.08
N ALA A 2 -13.83 -21.76 8.20
CA ALA A 2 -12.59 -20.98 8.19
C ALA A 2 -11.42 -21.93 7.92
N LEU A 3 -10.74 -21.74 6.78
CA LEU A 3 -9.49 -22.44 6.48
C LEU A 3 -8.45 -21.98 7.51
N LYS A 4 -7.84 -22.93 8.24
CA LYS A 4 -6.71 -22.62 9.13
C LYS A 4 -5.56 -22.06 8.29
N ASN A 5 -5.22 -20.79 8.48
CA ASN A 5 -4.11 -20.13 7.82
C ASN A 5 -2.80 -20.48 8.53
N TYR A 6 -2.24 -21.64 8.19
CA TYR A 6 -0.90 -21.98 8.68
C TYR A 6 0.14 -21.11 7.98
N ILE A 7 0.83 -20.27 8.75
CA ILE A 7 1.93 -19.43 8.31
C ILE A 7 3.19 -19.81 9.08
N THR A 8 4.33 -19.93 8.39
CA THR A 8 5.60 -20.15 9.07
C THR A 8 6.06 -18.84 9.72
N PRO A 9 6.82 -18.87 10.83
CA PRO A 9 7.35 -17.65 11.46
C PRO A 9 8.14 -16.76 10.49
N SER A 10 8.89 -17.39 9.57
CA SER A 10 9.62 -16.69 8.50
C SER A 10 8.66 -16.02 7.49
N GLY A 11 7.58 -16.71 7.10
CA GLY A 11 6.55 -16.14 6.25
C GLY A 11 5.83 -14.97 6.91
N MET A 12 5.52 -15.07 8.21
CA MET A 12 4.90 -13.98 8.98
C MET A 12 5.78 -12.75 9.02
N LYS A 13 7.08 -12.94 9.28
CA LYS A 13 8.06 -11.85 9.31
C LYS A 13 8.11 -11.11 7.96
N ARG A 14 8.20 -11.85 6.84
CA ARG A 14 8.22 -11.26 5.49
C ARG A 14 6.98 -10.43 5.18
N LEU A 15 5.79 -10.94 5.52
CA LEU A 15 4.53 -10.21 5.29
C LEU A 15 4.44 -8.95 6.16
N LYS A 16 4.94 -9.02 7.39
CA LYS A 16 5.01 -7.85 8.29
C LYS A 16 6.01 -6.82 7.79
N ASP A 17 7.19 -7.25 7.37
CA ASP A 17 8.24 -6.37 6.82
C ASP A 17 7.75 -5.68 5.54
N GLU A 18 7.04 -6.42 4.65
CA GLU A 18 6.41 -5.85 3.46
C GLU A 18 5.35 -4.81 3.83
N ALA A 19 4.47 -5.11 4.79
CA ALA A 19 3.43 -4.18 5.23
C ALA A 19 4.01 -2.90 5.85
N LEU A 20 5.08 -3.02 6.64
CA LEU A 20 5.79 -1.89 7.22
C LEU A 20 6.48 -1.04 6.15
N ASN A 21 7.17 -1.66 5.20
CA ASN A 21 7.81 -0.93 4.11
C ASN A 21 6.80 -0.13 3.27
N LEU A 22 5.65 -0.74 2.95
CA LEU A 22 4.58 -0.07 2.22
C LEU A 22 4.02 1.12 3.00
N LEU A 23 3.90 1.01 4.32
CA LEU A 23 3.27 2.03 5.18
C LEU A 23 4.23 3.17 5.53
N ASP A 24 5.49 2.87 5.84
CA ASP A 24 6.48 3.83 6.34
C ASP A 24 7.30 4.49 5.24
N VAL A 25 7.47 3.82 4.08
CA VAL A 25 8.34 4.29 2.99
C VAL A 25 7.53 4.64 1.75
N GLU A 26 6.94 3.64 1.08
CA GLU A 26 6.35 3.86 -0.25
C GLU A 26 5.12 4.77 -0.21
N ARG A 27 4.22 4.58 0.77
CA ARG A 27 2.99 5.35 0.87
C ARG A 27 3.27 6.84 1.13
N PRO A 28 4.11 7.24 2.10
CA PRO A 28 4.46 8.65 2.30
C PRO A 28 5.17 9.28 1.11
N GLU A 29 6.10 8.58 0.46
CA GLU A 29 6.78 9.07 -0.75
C GLU A 29 5.79 9.35 -1.88
N LEU A 30 4.88 8.41 -2.14
CA LEU A 30 3.87 8.58 -3.17
C LEU A 30 2.90 9.73 -2.87
N VAL A 31 2.52 9.91 -1.60
CA VAL A 31 1.68 11.05 -1.19
C VAL A 31 2.38 12.38 -1.45
N LYS A 32 3.69 12.48 -1.20
CA LYS A 32 4.47 13.69 -1.53
C LYS A 32 4.45 13.97 -3.03
N VAL A 33 4.64 12.95 -3.87
CA VAL A 33 4.58 13.08 -5.33
C VAL A 33 3.20 13.53 -5.80
N ILE A 34 2.13 12.91 -5.27
CA ILE A 34 0.74 13.31 -5.59
C ILE A 34 0.48 14.76 -5.18
N HIS A 35 0.96 15.17 -4.00
CA HIS A 35 0.78 16.53 -3.51
C HIS A 35 1.48 17.56 -4.40
N TRP A 36 2.71 17.26 -4.82
CA TRP A 36 3.44 18.08 -5.79
C TRP A 36 2.72 18.14 -7.15
N ALA A 37 2.31 16.99 -7.69
CA ALA A 37 1.57 16.93 -8.94
C ALA A 37 0.24 17.72 -8.87
N ALA A 38 -0.47 17.64 -7.74
CA ALA A 38 -1.71 18.39 -7.51
C ALA A 38 -1.50 19.91 -7.42
N SER A 39 -0.26 20.36 -7.25
CA SER A 39 0.12 21.78 -7.22
C SER A 39 0.52 22.31 -8.61
N ASN A 40 0.78 21.43 -9.58
CA ASN A 40 1.31 21.78 -10.91
C ASN A 40 0.25 21.89 -12.02
N GLY A 41 -1.02 22.18 -11.68
CA GLY A 41 -2.06 22.46 -12.67
C GLY A 41 -3.38 21.75 -12.40
N ASP A 42 -4.18 21.56 -13.46
CA ASP A 42 -5.46 20.88 -13.35
C ASP A 42 -5.27 19.38 -13.02
N ARG A 43 -5.89 18.95 -11.94
CA ARG A 43 -5.83 17.58 -11.44
C ARG A 43 -6.46 16.56 -12.38
N SER A 44 -7.38 16.99 -13.24
CA SER A 44 -8.07 16.12 -14.19
C SER A 44 -7.25 15.83 -15.46
N GLU A 45 -6.28 16.69 -15.76
CA GLU A 45 -5.39 16.55 -16.93
C GLU A 45 -3.99 16.08 -16.55
N ASN A 46 -3.59 16.26 -15.27
CA ASN A 46 -2.28 15.85 -14.79
C ASN A 46 -2.17 14.32 -14.65
N GLY A 47 -1.42 13.70 -15.57
CA GLY A 47 -1.15 12.26 -15.59
C GLY A 47 -0.45 11.74 -14.32
N ASP A 48 0.49 12.48 -13.75
CA ASP A 48 1.19 12.09 -12.52
C ASP A 48 0.24 12.04 -11.33
N TYR A 49 -0.69 13.00 -11.25
CA TYR A 49 -1.71 12.99 -10.21
C TYR A 49 -2.65 11.79 -10.35
N ILE A 50 -3.16 11.53 -11.56
CA ILE A 50 -4.08 10.42 -11.82
C ILE A 50 -3.40 9.07 -11.52
N TYR A 51 -2.20 8.87 -12.05
CA TYR A 51 -1.44 7.64 -11.85
C TYR A 51 -1.03 7.46 -10.38
N GLY A 52 -0.55 8.54 -9.74
CA GLY A 52 -0.20 8.52 -8.32
C GLY A 52 -1.39 8.12 -7.45
N LYS A 53 -2.58 8.69 -7.70
CA LYS A 53 -3.81 8.31 -6.98
C LYS A 53 -4.21 6.86 -7.22
N LYS A 54 -4.00 6.31 -8.42
CA LYS A 54 -4.23 4.88 -8.69
C LYS A 54 -3.28 4.01 -7.88
N ARG A 55 -1.97 4.28 -7.95
CA ARG A 55 -0.94 3.53 -7.21
C ARG A 55 -1.15 3.60 -5.69
N LEU A 56 -1.61 4.74 -5.17
CA LEU A 56 -1.92 4.89 -3.74
C LEU A 56 -3.02 3.91 -3.29
N ARG A 57 -4.07 3.74 -4.10
CA ARG A 57 -5.14 2.76 -3.81
C ARG A 57 -4.64 1.33 -3.87
N GLU A 58 -3.70 1.03 -4.77
CA GLU A 58 -3.09 -0.30 -4.88
C GLU A 58 -2.27 -0.63 -3.63
N ILE A 59 -1.46 0.33 -3.14
CA ILE A 59 -0.72 0.20 -1.88
C ILE A 59 -1.68 0.00 -0.70
N ASP A 60 -2.70 0.85 -0.56
CA ASP A 60 -3.68 0.74 0.54
C ASP A 60 -4.40 -0.64 0.51
N LYS A 61 -4.75 -1.13 -0.69
CA LYS A 61 -5.35 -2.46 -0.86
C LYS A 61 -4.38 -3.57 -0.47
N ARG A 62 -3.10 -3.45 -0.83
CA ARG A 62 -2.06 -4.43 -0.49
C ARG A 62 -1.83 -4.49 1.02
N ILE A 63 -1.67 -3.34 1.68
CA ILE A 63 -1.54 -3.25 3.14
C ILE A 63 -2.74 -3.94 3.81
N ARG A 64 -3.97 -3.61 3.40
CA ARG A 64 -5.18 -4.23 3.97
C ARG A 64 -5.20 -5.75 3.82
N LEU A 65 -4.77 -6.28 2.67
CA LEU A 65 -4.68 -7.71 2.45
C LEU A 65 -3.63 -8.37 3.34
N LEU A 66 -2.46 -7.74 3.49
CA LEU A 66 -1.38 -8.24 4.35
C LEU A 66 -1.79 -8.25 5.82
N THR A 67 -2.36 -7.15 6.33
CA THR A 67 -2.87 -7.06 7.71
C THR A 67 -3.93 -8.13 7.96
N LYS A 68 -4.91 -8.29 7.06
CA LYS A 68 -5.95 -9.31 7.22
C LYS A 68 -5.38 -10.73 7.25
N LYS A 69 -4.34 -11.01 6.46
CA LYS A 69 -3.66 -12.31 6.49
C LYS A 69 -2.91 -12.55 7.80
N LEU A 70 -2.27 -11.50 8.35
CA LEU A 70 -1.58 -11.56 9.64
C LEU A 70 -2.56 -11.75 10.80
N ASP A 71 -3.72 -11.09 10.79
CA ASP A 71 -4.75 -11.22 11.82
C ASP A 71 -5.47 -12.59 11.79
N SER A 72 -5.48 -13.26 10.63
CA SER A 72 -6.17 -14.54 10.45
C SER A 72 -5.26 -15.75 10.62
N ALA A 73 -3.96 -15.55 10.86
CA ALA A 73 -2.93 -16.58 11.02
C ALA A 73 -2.70 -16.89 12.49
#